data_AF-E3GXM9-F1
#
_entry.id   AF-E3GXM9-F1
#
_cell.length_a   1.000
_cell.length_b   1.000
_cell.length_c   1.000
_cell.angle_alpha   90.00
_cell.angle_beta   90.00
_cell.angle_gamma   90.00
#
_symmetry.space_group_name_H-M   'P 1'
#
loop_
_entity.id
_entity.type
_entity.pdbx_description
1 polymer ?
#
loop_
_entity_poly.entity_id
_entity_poly.type
_entity_poly.pdbx_seq_one_letter_code
_entity_poly.pdbx_strand_id
1 'polypeptide(L)'
;MKVLIMLGCPEYPIQTPLTIYTSYLLKIKNCKVSIAGNPAALNLVKISDPERRYIDKLLNIDSHEIEKNKWDYLIGFISNDASATYFITFNEILNVGSLSIVFNEDKKELKELVETIKHNTNSKIIQARARHNPKPLVKKIDAFMDEWME
;
A
#
# COMPACT_ATOMS: atom_id res chain seq x y z
N MET A 1 14.03 -0.74 9.48
CA MET A 1 13.05 0.24 8.97
C MET A 1 11.64 -0.19 9.33
N LYS A 2 10.77 0.73 9.76
CA LYS A 2 9.34 0.53 10.01
C LYS A 2 8.54 1.04 8.81
N VAL A 3 7.84 0.14 8.13
CA VAL A 3 7.04 0.46 6.95
C VAL A 3 5.56 0.34 7.29
N LEU A 4 4.79 1.37 6.95
CA LEU A 4 3.34 1.33 7.02
C LEU A 4 2.77 1.06 5.63
N ILE A 5 1.98 0.01 5.48
CA ILE A 5 1.18 -0.24 4.29
C ILE A 5 -0.26 0.18 4.58
N MET A 6 -0.79 1.13 3.83
CA MET A 6 -2.19 1.55 3.90
C MET A 6 -3.01 0.87 2.80
N LEU A 7 -4.17 0.32 3.18
CA LEU A 7 -5.10 -0.37 2.31
C LEU A 7 -6.40 0.41 2.13
N GLY A 8 -6.83 0.55 0.88
CA GLY A 8 -8.19 0.93 0.55
C GLY A 8 -9.22 -0.17 0.83
N CYS A 9 -10.48 0.10 0.45
CA CYS A 9 -11.57 -0.89 0.53
C CYS A 9 -11.21 -2.15 -0.27
N PRO A 10 -11.40 -3.38 0.26
CA PRO A 10 -10.94 -4.60 -0.39
C PRO A 10 -11.91 -5.09 -1.50
N GLU A 11 -12.24 -4.22 -2.45
CA GLU A 11 -13.10 -4.55 -3.61
C GLU A 11 -12.34 -5.34 -4.68
N TYR A 12 -11.04 -5.10 -4.77
CA TYR A 12 -10.15 -5.70 -5.75
C TYR A 12 -9.48 -6.94 -5.14
N PRO A 13 -9.72 -8.15 -5.68
CA PRO A 13 -9.19 -9.38 -5.09
C PRO A 13 -7.66 -9.49 -5.16
N ILE A 14 -7.01 -8.65 -5.98
CA ILE A 14 -5.55 -8.54 -6.01
C ILE A 14 -4.95 -7.82 -4.80
N GLN A 15 -5.72 -7.00 -4.07
CA GLN A 15 -5.18 -6.13 -3.03
C GLN A 15 -4.54 -6.94 -1.88
N THR A 16 -5.27 -7.90 -1.30
CA THR A 16 -4.75 -8.70 -0.18
C THR A 16 -3.54 -9.56 -0.58
N PRO A 17 -3.56 -10.32 -1.70
CA PRO A 17 -2.39 -11.04 -2.16
C PRO A 17 -1.18 -10.15 -2.43
N LEU A 18 -1.37 -9.00 -3.09
CA LEU A 18 -0.28 -8.05 -3.33
C LEU A 18 0.24 -7.43 -2.04
N THR A 19 -0.63 -7.18 -1.06
CA THR A 19 -0.22 -6.69 0.26
C THR A 19 0.70 -7.69 0.94
N ILE A 20 0.31 -8.97 0.99
CA ILE A 20 1.14 -10.03 1.57
C ILE A 20 2.45 -10.16 0.81
N TYR A 21 2.41 -10.14 -0.51
CA TYR A 21 3.60 -10.23 -1.36
C TYR A 21 4.58 -9.07 -1.12
N THR A 22 4.09 -7.82 -1.13
CA THR A 22 4.90 -6.64 -0.80
C THR A 22 5.46 -6.76 0.61
N SER A 23 4.67 -7.20 1.59
CA SER A 23 5.13 -7.41 2.97
C SER A 23 6.25 -8.45 3.06
N TYR A 24 6.13 -9.55 2.31
CA TYR A 24 7.19 -10.56 2.19
C TYR A 24 8.49 -9.96 1.66
N LEU A 25 8.45 -9.19 0.58
CA LEU A 25 9.64 -8.54 0.01
C LEU A 25 10.27 -7.56 1.00
N LEU A 26 9.46 -6.80 1.74
CA LEU A 26 9.93 -5.90 2.80
C LEU A 26 10.59 -6.67 3.96
N LYS A 27 10.02 -7.81 4.36
CA LYS A 27 10.54 -8.67 5.43
C LYS A 27 11.91 -9.27 5.07
N ILE A 28 12.12 -9.67 3.81
CA ILE A 28 13.45 -10.11 3.32
C ILE A 28 14.50 -9.00 3.53
N LYS A 29 14.10 -7.73 3.44
CA LYS A 29 14.94 -6.56 3.70
C LYS A 29 14.98 -6.15 5.19
N ASN A 30 14.60 -7.04 6.11
CA ASN A 30 14.55 -6.80 7.56
C ASN A 30 13.68 -5.59 7.97
N CYS A 31 12.66 -5.26 7.18
CA CYS A 31 11.69 -4.24 7.55
C CYS A 31 10.66 -4.81 8.54
N LYS A 32 10.23 -3.97 9.48
CA LYS A 32 9.04 -4.21 10.31
C LYS A 32 7.83 -3.64 9.59
N VAL A 33 6.87 -4.48 9.24
CA VAL A 33 5.73 -4.10 8.39
C VAL A 33 4.45 -4.04 9.21
N SER A 34 3.82 -2.89 9.19
CA SER A 34 2.48 -2.70 9.76
C SER A 34 1.49 -2.40 8.65
N ILE A 35 0.25 -2.88 8.80
CA ILE A 35 -0.83 -2.63 7.84
C ILE A 35 -1.91 -1.79 8.52
N ALA A 36 -2.28 -0.68 7.89
CA ALA A 36 -3.44 0.13 8.24
C ALA A 36 -4.57 -0.08 7.23
N GLY A 37 -5.79 -0.25 7.71
CA GLY A 37 -6.96 -0.43 6.85
C GLY A 37 -8.26 -0.48 7.63
N ASN A 38 -9.39 -0.55 6.92
CA ASN A 38 -10.69 -0.77 7.54
C ASN A 38 -10.83 -2.22 8.06
N PRO A 39 -11.83 -2.51 8.92
CA PRO A 39 -12.00 -3.85 9.49
C PRO A 39 -12.09 -4.98 8.46
N ALA A 40 -12.72 -4.74 7.31
CA ALA A 40 -12.85 -5.75 6.25
C ALA A 40 -11.48 -6.08 5.63
N ALA A 41 -10.69 -5.07 5.26
CA ALA A 41 -9.35 -5.27 4.70
C ALA A 41 -8.43 -5.99 5.70
N LEU A 42 -8.43 -5.56 6.97
CA LEU A 42 -7.61 -6.17 8.00
C LEU A 42 -8.00 -7.63 8.28
N ASN A 43 -9.30 -7.97 8.24
CA ASN A 43 -9.75 -9.35 8.42
C ASN A 43 -9.28 -10.26 7.27
N LEU A 44 -9.35 -9.80 6.02
CA LEU A 44 -8.84 -10.57 4.87
C LEU A 44 -7.34 -10.84 5.00
N VAL A 45 -6.58 -9.82 5.40
CA VAL A 45 -5.15 -9.94 5.66
C VAL A 45 -4.89 -10.95 6.79
N LYS A 46 -5.60 -10.83 7.92
CA LYS A 46 -5.47 -11.73 9.07
C LYS A 46 -5.74 -13.19 8.72
N ILE A 47 -6.76 -13.46 7.90
CA ILE A 47 -7.11 -14.83 7.46
C ILE A 47 -6.10 -15.36 6.45
N SER A 48 -5.50 -14.48 5.64
CA SER A 48 -4.53 -14.86 4.62
C SER A 48 -3.10 -15.03 5.18
N ASP A 49 -2.81 -14.48 6.37
CA ASP A 49 -1.57 -14.70 7.14
C ASP A 49 -1.88 -15.00 8.62
N PRO A 50 -2.48 -16.17 8.93
CA PRO A 50 -2.99 -16.49 10.26
C PRO A 50 -1.88 -16.59 11.32
N GLU A 51 -0.66 -16.95 10.90
CA GLU A 51 0.51 -17.06 11.78
C GLU A 51 1.36 -15.78 11.82
N ARG A 52 0.93 -14.69 11.14
CA ARG A 52 1.64 -13.41 11.11
C ARG A 52 3.09 -13.53 10.65
N ARG A 53 3.35 -14.39 9.66
CA ARG A 53 4.70 -14.58 9.10
C ARG A 53 5.14 -13.37 8.29
N TYR A 54 4.21 -12.75 7.60
CA TYR A 54 4.50 -11.65 6.67
C TYR A 54 4.30 -10.29 7.34
N ILE A 55 3.51 -10.17 8.41
CA ILE A 55 3.05 -8.89 8.97
C ILE A 55 3.28 -8.79 10.48
N ASP A 56 3.85 -7.68 10.94
CA ASP A 56 4.15 -7.46 12.37
C ASP A 56 2.96 -6.89 13.14
N LYS A 57 2.20 -5.97 12.54
CA LYS A 57 1.11 -5.26 13.22
C LYS A 57 -0.02 -4.90 12.28
N LEU A 58 -1.25 -4.97 12.78
CA LEU A 58 -2.46 -4.48 12.11
C LEU A 58 -3.00 -3.27 12.89
N LEU A 59 -3.38 -2.22 12.17
CA LEU A 59 -3.89 -0.95 12.69
C LEU A 59 -5.20 -0.60 12.00
N ASN A 60 -6.15 -0.07 12.75
CA ASN A 60 -7.29 0.61 12.14
C ASN A 60 -6.78 1.85 11.36
N ILE A 61 -7.38 2.15 10.21
CA ILE A 61 -7.02 3.31 9.40
C ILE A 61 -7.14 4.64 10.15
N ASP A 62 -8.00 4.73 11.16
CA ASP A 62 -8.17 5.93 12.01
C ASP A 62 -7.34 5.88 13.30
N SER A 63 -6.37 4.97 13.39
CA SER A 63 -5.57 4.81 14.61
C SER A 63 -4.66 6.02 14.85
N HIS A 64 -4.68 6.54 16.09
CA HIS A 64 -3.73 7.56 16.56
C HIS A 64 -2.26 7.12 16.53
N GLU A 65 -1.97 5.84 16.27
CA GLU A 65 -0.60 5.37 16.06
C GLU A 65 -0.02 5.75 14.69
N ILE A 66 -0.87 6.24 13.78
CA ILE A 66 -0.48 6.76 12.47
C ILE A 66 -0.12 8.22 12.64
N GLU A 67 1.09 8.46 13.18
CA GLU A 67 1.61 9.78 13.47
C GLU A 67 3.08 9.90 13.07
N LYS A 68 3.56 11.15 13.01
CA LYS A 68 4.92 11.50 12.63
C LYS A 68 5.96 10.79 13.51
N ASN A 69 7.15 10.54 12.96
CA ASN A 69 8.30 9.91 13.63
C ASN A 69 8.11 8.45 14.10
N LYS A 70 6.96 7.81 13.83
CA LYS A 70 6.75 6.38 14.11
C LYS A 70 7.10 5.46 12.94
N TRP A 71 7.17 6.02 11.73
CA TRP A 71 7.31 5.29 10.48
C TRP A 71 8.46 5.88 9.68
N ASP A 72 9.12 5.03 8.90
CA ASP A 72 10.24 5.43 8.05
C ASP A 72 9.83 5.47 6.56
N TYR A 73 8.78 4.75 6.18
CA TYR A 73 8.28 4.68 4.81
C TYR A 73 6.78 4.35 4.76
N LEU A 74 6.06 4.91 3.79
CA LEU A 74 4.63 4.69 3.56
C LEU A 74 4.39 4.03 2.20
N ILE A 75 3.60 2.96 2.17
CA ILE A 75 3.12 2.33 0.92
C ILE A 75 1.59 2.38 0.91
N GLY A 76 0.97 2.86 -0.16
CA GLY A 76 -0.48 2.91 -0.31
C GLY A 76 -0.98 2.04 -1.45
N PHE A 77 -1.97 1.18 -1.19
CA PHE A 77 -2.76 0.52 -2.22
C PHE A 77 -3.99 1.36 -2.53
N ILE A 78 -4.06 1.89 -3.76
CA ILE A 78 -5.01 2.94 -4.16
C ILE A 78 -5.86 2.44 -5.32
N SER A 79 -7.15 2.25 -5.08
CA SER A 79 -8.10 1.72 -6.08
C SER A 79 -9.28 2.64 -6.39
N ASN A 80 -9.48 3.67 -5.56
CA ASN A 80 -10.57 4.64 -5.68
C ASN A 80 -10.23 5.95 -4.96
N ASP A 81 -11.07 6.97 -5.10
CA ASP A 81 -10.84 8.32 -4.56
C ASP A 81 -10.71 8.36 -3.03
N ALA A 82 -11.44 7.47 -2.34
CA ALA A 82 -11.36 7.37 -0.89
C ALA A 82 -9.96 6.92 -0.46
N SER A 83 -9.43 5.85 -1.07
CA SER A 83 -8.06 5.39 -0.80
C SER A 83 -7.00 6.42 -1.20
N ALA A 84 -7.24 7.20 -2.27
CA ALA A 84 -6.34 8.28 -2.66
C ALA A 84 -6.31 9.40 -1.59
N THR A 85 -7.47 9.80 -1.08
CA THR A 85 -7.60 10.83 -0.04
C THR A 85 -6.89 10.43 1.24
N TYR A 86 -7.15 9.22 1.75
CA TYR A 86 -6.43 8.70 2.93
C TYR A 86 -4.91 8.67 2.71
N PHE A 87 -4.46 8.32 1.51
CA PHE A 87 -3.03 8.24 1.22
C PHE A 87 -2.39 9.62 1.27
N ILE A 88 -3.03 10.63 0.68
CA ILE A 88 -2.56 12.02 0.70
C ILE A 88 -2.44 12.50 2.15
N THR A 89 -3.48 12.28 2.96
CA THR A 89 -3.46 12.65 4.38
C THR A 89 -2.34 11.94 5.15
N PHE A 90 -2.14 10.64 4.93
CA PHE A 90 -1.05 9.91 5.60
C PHE A 90 0.32 10.39 5.12
N ASN A 91 0.47 10.66 3.83
CA ASN A 91 1.71 11.17 3.28
C ASN A 91 2.10 12.51 3.93
N GLU A 92 1.13 13.40 4.12
CA GLU A 92 1.31 14.69 4.79
C GLU A 92 1.65 14.53 6.28
N ILE A 93 0.87 13.73 7.03
CA ILE A 93 1.09 13.52 8.47
C ILE A 93 2.45 12.89 8.75
N LEU A 94 2.80 11.84 7.98
CA LEU A 94 4.00 11.07 8.22
C LEU A 94 5.25 11.80 7.70
N ASN A 95 5.12 12.52 6.57
CA ASN A 95 6.20 13.26 5.92
C ASN A 95 7.47 12.43 5.72
N VAL A 96 7.30 11.22 5.16
CA VAL A 96 8.37 10.26 4.85
C VAL A 96 8.34 9.87 3.37
N GLY A 97 9.40 9.19 2.91
CA GLY A 97 9.41 8.57 1.59
C GLY A 97 8.19 7.65 1.40
N SER A 98 7.62 7.65 0.19
CA SER A 98 6.40 6.88 -0.05
C SER A 98 6.29 6.30 -1.46
N LEU A 99 5.50 5.24 -1.55
CA LEU A 99 5.14 4.52 -2.76
C LEU A 99 3.62 4.40 -2.86
N SER A 100 3.07 4.83 -3.99
CA SER A 100 1.66 4.67 -4.35
C SER A 100 1.52 3.56 -5.38
N ILE A 101 0.80 2.50 -5.01
CA ILE A 101 0.44 1.38 -5.90
C ILE A 101 -1.00 1.61 -6.35
N VAL A 102 -1.17 2.22 -7.51
CA VAL A 102 -2.47 2.64 -8.05
C VAL A 102 -2.99 1.61 -9.05
N PHE A 103 -4.22 1.15 -8.89
CA PHE A 103 -4.80 0.15 -9.79
C PHE A 103 -6.30 0.31 -9.92
N ASN A 104 -6.80 0.12 -11.14
CA ASN A 104 -8.22 0.14 -11.45
C ASN A 104 -8.46 -0.66 -12.74
N GLU A 105 -9.63 -1.25 -12.96
CA GLU A 105 -9.95 -1.92 -14.22
C GLU A 105 -10.23 -0.93 -15.36
N ASP A 106 -10.83 0.20 -15.01
CA ASP A 106 -11.13 1.31 -15.90
C ASP A 106 -9.88 2.17 -16.12
N LYS A 107 -9.62 2.48 -17.40
CA LYS A 107 -8.42 3.23 -17.80
C LYS A 107 -8.50 4.70 -17.42
N LYS A 108 -9.71 5.28 -17.48
CA LYS A 108 -9.96 6.69 -17.18
C LYS A 108 -9.84 6.92 -15.68
N GLU A 109 -10.48 6.09 -14.87
CA GLU A 109 -10.37 6.15 -13.41
C GLU A 109 -8.92 5.95 -12.95
N LEU A 110 -8.19 4.97 -13.52
CA LEU A 110 -6.78 4.79 -13.22
C LEU A 110 -5.96 6.06 -13.48
N LYS A 111 -6.20 6.72 -14.62
CA LYS A 111 -5.49 7.95 -14.99
C LYS A 111 -5.82 9.08 -14.02
N GLU A 112 -7.09 9.25 -13.67
CA GLU A 112 -7.55 10.27 -12.73
C GLU A 112 -6.93 10.08 -11.34
N LEU A 113 -6.91 8.85 -10.82
CA LEU A 113 -6.26 8.53 -9.54
C LEU A 113 -4.76 8.85 -9.57
N VAL A 114 -4.06 8.48 -10.65
CA VAL A 114 -2.62 8.77 -10.79
C VAL A 114 -2.35 10.27 -10.81
N GLU A 115 -3.13 11.04 -11.55
CA GLU A 115 -2.98 12.50 -11.58
C GLU A 115 -3.29 13.14 -10.22
N THR A 116 -4.32 12.66 -9.51
CA THR A 116 -4.61 13.09 -8.14
C THR A 116 -3.42 12.87 -7.20
N ILE A 117 -2.78 11.70 -7.24
CA ILE A 117 -1.62 11.41 -6.39
C ILE A 117 -0.40 12.27 -6.77
N LYS A 118 -0.14 12.46 -8.07
CA LYS A 118 0.97 13.32 -8.53
C LYS A 118 0.81 14.77 -8.11
N HIS A 119 -0.41 15.30 -8.16
CA HIS A 119 -0.65 16.70 -7.81
C HIS A 119 -0.55 16.98 -6.30
N ASN A 120 -0.77 15.97 -5.46
CA ASN A 120 -0.89 16.15 -4.01
C ASN A 120 0.27 15.54 -3.20
N THR A 121 1.13 14.71 -3.80
CA THR A 121 2.21 14.01 -3.09
C THR A 121 3.48 13.93 -3.94
N ASN A 122 4.63 13.75 -3.27
CA ASN A 122 5.90 13.42 -3.92
C ASN A 122 6.17 11.90 -3.94
N SER A 123 5.11 11.10 -3.88
CA SER A 123 5.20 9.64 -3.84
C SER A 123 5.72 9.07 -5.16
N LYS A 124 6.53 8.01 -5.10
CA LYS A 124 6.82 7.19 -6.28
C LYS A 124 5.55 6.45 -6.69
N ILE A 125 5.26 6.34 -7.98
CA ILE A 125 3.99 5.76 -8.45
C ILE A 125 4.23 4.51 -9.29
N ILE A 126 3.68 3.39 -8.83
CA ILE A 126 3.42 2.21 -9.64
C ILE A 126 1.94 2.24 -10.02
N GLN A 127 1.64 2.04 -11.30
CA GLN A 127 0.26 1.94 -11.76
C GLN A 127 0.02 0.75 -12.69
N ALA A 128 -1.15 0.13 -12.65
CA ALA A 128 -1.55 -0.82 -13.67
C ALA A 128 -3.07 -0.95 -13.79
N ARG A 129 -3.55 -1.27 -14.99
CA ARG A 129 -4.92 -1.76 -15.15
C ARG A 129 -4.99 -3.20 -14.65
N ALA A 130 -5.64 -3.42 -13.52
CA ALA A 130 -5.72 -4.73 -12.90
C ALA A 130 -6.96 -4.85 -12.00
N ARG A 131 -7.60 -6.02 -12.05
CA ARG A 131 -8.71 -6.40 -11.14
C ARG A 131 -8.45 -7.71 -10.42
N HIS A 132 -8.27 -8.78 -11.20
CA HIS A 132 -8.07 -10.14 -10.69
C HIS A 132 -6.64 -10.66 -10.87
N ASN A 133 -5.95 -10.22 -11.92
CA ASN A 133 -4.59 -10.67 -12.22
C ASN A 133 -3.55 -9.75 -11.58
N PRO A 134 -2.77 -10.21 -10.58
CA PRO A 134 -1.79 -9.37 -9.90
C PRO A 134 -0.49 -9.19 -10.70
N LYS A 135 -0.22 -10.01 -11.72
CA LYS A 135 1.06 -10.05 -12.44
C LYS A 135 1.58 -8.69 -12.94
N PRO A 136 0.74 -7.80 -13.51
CA PRO A 136 1.21 -6.49 -13.97
C PRO A 136 1.77 -5.62 -12.84
N LEU A 137 1.22 -5.72 -11.63
CA LEU A 137 1.70 -4.99 -10.47
C LEU A 137 2.88 -5.68 -9.82
N VAL A 138 2.88 -7.01 -9.71
CA VAL A 138 4.03 -7.79 -9.20
C VAL A 138 5.32 -7.40 -9.92
N LYS A 139 5.32 -7.42 -11.26
CA LYS A 139 6.51 -7.04 -12.04
C LYS A 139 7.05 -5.64 -11.73
N LYS A 140 6.15 -4.69 -11.45
CA LYS A 140 6.53 -3.29 -11.14
C LYS A 140 6.97 -3.15 -9.69
N ILE A 141 6.37 -3.89 -8.78
CA ILE A 141 6.76 -3.97 -7.37
C ILE A 141 8.16 -4.58 -7.27
N ASP A 142 8.43 -5.66 -8.00
CA ASP A 142 9.77 -6.29 -8.05
C ASP A 142 10.82 -5.30 -8.54
N ALA A 143 10.58 -4.66 -9.69
CA ALA A 143 11.50 -3.65 -10.23
C ALA A 143 11.77 -2.51 -9.25
N PHE A 144 10.72 -1.99 -8.60
CA PHE A 144 10.89 -0.97 -7.56
C PHE A 144 11.69 -1.50 -6.35
N MET A 145 11.43 -2.73 -5.90
CA MET A 145 12.09 -3.32 -4.75
C MET A 145 13.56 -3.63 -5.02
N ASP A 146 13.94 -3.90 -6.27
CA ASP A 146 15.32 -4.06 -6.70
C ASP A 146 16.07 -2.73 -6.68
N GLU A 147 15.48 -1.67 -7.25
CA GLU A 147 16.04 -0.31 -7.20
C GLU A 147 16.14 0.23 -5.77
N TRP A 148 15.21 -0.14 -4.89
CA TRP A 148 15.22 0.29 -3.48
C TRP A 148 16.31 -0.43 -2.65
N MET A 149 17.08 -1.36 -3.24
CA MET A 149 18.26 -2.00 -2.63
C MET A 149 19.57 -1.26 -2.86
N GLU A 150 19.61 -0.28 -3.75
CA GLU A 150 20.79 0.54 -4.03
C GLU A 150 20.79 1.83 -3.20
#